data_AF-A0A2E0Z9H6-F1
#
_entry.id   AF-A0A2E0Z9H6-F1
#
_cell.length_a   1.000
_cell.length_b   1.000
_cell.length_c   1.000
_cell.angle_alpha   90.00
_cell.angle_beta   90.00
_cell.angle_gamma   90.00
#
_symmetry.space_group_name_H-M   'P 1'
#
loop_
_entity.id
_entity.type
_entity.pdbx_description
1 polymer ?
#
loop_
_entity_poly.entity_id
_entity_poly.type
_entity_poly.pdbx_seq_one_letter_code
_entity_poly.pdbx_strand_id
1 'polypeptide(L)'
;MKDFNEDLLHEYLDGMLDDETRQAVEAHLASSPAARAQLAELEALFSSLDTLPELPLGRDLSAAVVAEIGQEMAVSTSLPRWLWGLLLGQALIALLLLGNVWTSLLDWLGNGRDIATDWFATFQLSTLAWLREFWVQITAVWQQPNLPNLSIDLPTSHWALLFGLALLVWLAGNRLLFTAD
;
A
#
# COMPACT_ATOMS: atom_id res chain seq x y z
N MET A 1 12.70 -24.00 -3.65
CA MET A 1 12.43 -24.71 -4.91
C MET A 1 11.39 -25.77 -4.62
N LYS A 2 10.20 -25.64 -5.20
CA LYS A 2 9.10 -26.60 -5.08
C LYS A 2 9.49 -27.81 -5.93
N ASP A 3 9.43 -29.02 -5.39
CA ASP A 3 9.68 -30.23 -6.18
C ASP A 3 8.61 -30.37 -7.27
N PHE A 4 9.00 -30.86 -8.45
CA PHE A 4 8.08 -31.07 -9.57
C PHE A 4 7.03 -32.14 -9.20
N ASN A 5 5.74 -31.80 -9.34
CA ASN A 5 4.61 -32.68 -9.05
C ASN A 5 3.52 -32.52 -10.13
N GLU A 6 2.58 -33.48 -10.22
CA GLU A 6 1.43 -33.45 -11.13
C GLU A 6 0.58 -32.18 -10.99
N ASP A 7 0.39 -31.66 -9.77
CA ASP A 7 -0.35 -30.41 -9.53
C ASP A 7 0.23 -29.22 -10.31
N LEU A 8 1.57 -29.13 -10.39
CA LEU A 8 2.24 -28.05 -11.15
C LEU A 8 2.03 -28.20 -12.66
N LEU A 9 1.83 -29.42 -13.15
CA LEU A 9 1.53 -29.67 -14.56
C LEU A 9 0.10 -29.21 -14.91
N HIS A 10 -0.85 -29.42 -13.99
CA HIS A 10 -2.22 -28.90 -14.12
C HIS A 10 -2.25 -27.37 -14.05
N GLU A 11 -1.59 -26.77 -13.05
CA GLU A 11 -1.48 -25.31 -12.94
C GLU A 11 -0.80 -24.68 -14.17
N TYR A 12 0.18 -25.38 -14.76
CA TYR A 12 0.83 -24.97 -16.01
C TYR A 12 -0.15 -24.96 -17.19
N LEU A 13 -0.97 -26.02 -17.34
CA LEU A 13 -1.99 -26.12 -18.39
C LEU A 13 -3.09 -25.05 -18.25
N ASP A 14 -3.50 -24.75 -17.02
CA ASP A 14 -4.51 -23.72 -16.73
C ASP A 14 -3.95 -22.29 -16.88
N GLY A 15 -2.63 -22.14 -17.10
CA GLY A 15 -1.97 -20.84 -17.20
C GLY A 15 -1.86 -20.07 -15.87
N MET A 16 -2.04 -20.76 -14.74
CA MET A 16 -2.15 -20.19 -13.39
C MET A 16 -0.80 -20.04 -12.67
N LEU A 17 0.30 -20.50 -13.28
CA LEU A 17 1.64 -20.34 -12.73
C LEU A 17 2.18 -18.92 -12.90
N ASP A 18 2.91 -18.45 -11.90
CA ASP A 18 3.77 -17.28 -11.99
C ASP A 18 4.98 -17.54 -12.90
N ASP A 19 5.61 -16.47 -13.38
CA ASP A 19 6.67 -16.56 -14.40
C ASP A 19 7.91 -17.34 -13.94
N GLU A 20 8.27 -17.27 -12.65
CA GLU A 20 9.42 -18.01 -12.10
C GLU A 20 9.13 -19.52 -12.06
N THR A 21 7.96 -19.91 -11.54
CA THR A 21 7.55 -21.31 -11.48
C THR A 21 7.33 -21.89 -12.88
N ARG A 22 6.78 -21.12 -13.83
CA ARG A 22 6.62 -21.53 -15.23
C ARG A 22 7.96 -21.88 -15.87
N GLN A 23 8.98 -21.04 -15.71
CA GLN A 23 10.32 -21.33 -16.25
C GLN A 23 10.95 -22.60 -15.65
N ALA A 24 10.74 -22.84 -14.36
CA ALA A 24 11.19 -24.07 -13.70
C ALA A 24 10.50 -25.32 -14.27
N VAL A 25 9.18 -25.25 -14.51
CA VAL A 25 8.41 -26.34 -15.14
C VAL A 25 8.87 -26.58 -16.57
N GLU A 26 9.07 -25.52 -17.37
CA GLU A 26 9.59 -25.63 -18.75
C GLU A 26 10.99 -26.27 -18.80
N ALA A 27 11.88 -25.89 -17.88
CA ALA A 27 13.20 -26.51 -17.76
C ALA A 27 13.11 -28.01 -17.38
N HIS A 28 12.15 -28.38 -16.54
CA HIS A 28 11.88 -29.78 -16.22
C HIS A 28 11.32 -30.56 -17.43
N LEU A 29 10.37 -29.98 -18.17
CA LEU A 29 9.82 -30.57 -19.39
C LEU A 29 10.90 -30.77 -20.47
N ALA A 30 11.85 -29.83 -20.59
CA ALA A 30 12.98 -29.97 -21.51
C ALA A 30 13.90 -31.15 -21.16
N SER A 31 14.04 -31.48 -19.88
CA SER A 31 14.96 -32.53 -19.40
C SER A 31 14.29 -33.89 -19.15
N SER A 32 12.96 -33.94 -19.00
CA SER A 32 12.21 -35.16 -18.66
C SER A 32 11.28 -35.61 -19.80
N PRO A 33 11.61 -36.69 -20.54
CA PRO A 33 10.71 -37.28 -21.53
C PRO A 33 9.39 -37.79 -20.93
N ALA A 34 9.42 -38.26 -19.68
CA ALA A 34 8.23 -38.77 -18.99
C ALA A 34 7.22 -37.64 -18.72
N ALA A 35 7.69 -36.48 -18.24
CA ALA A 35 6.84 -35.32 -18.00
C ALA A 35 6.21 -34.78 -19.31
N ARG A 36 6.96 -34.80 -20.43
CA ARG A 36 6.40 -34.45 -21.75
C ARG A 36 5.34 -35.42 -22.24
N ALA A 37 5.49 -36.71 -21.96
CA ALA A 37 4.49 -37.71 -22.33
C ALA A 37 3.18 -37.49 -21.55
N GLN A 38 3.27 -37.20 -20.25
CA GLN A 38 2.11 -36.86 -19.42
C GLN A 38 1.41 -35.58 -19.89
N LEU A 39 2.17 -34.53 -20.21
CA LEU A 39 1.62 -33.29 -20.76
C LEU A 39 0.86 -33.56 -22.08
N ALA A 40 1.46 -34.32 -22.99
CA ALA A 40 0.84 -34.66 -24.27
C ALA A 40 -0.43 -35.50 -24.10
N GLU A 41 -0.49 -36.39 -23.11
CA GLU A 41 -1.70 -37.15 -22.77
C GLU A 41 -2.82 -36.23 -22.28
N LEU A 42 -2.51 -35.27 -21.40
CA LEU A 42 -3.46 -34.28 -20.92
C LEU A 42 -3.96 -33.36 -22.04
N GLU A 43 -3.06 -32.86 -22.90
CA GLU A 43 -3.42 -32.05 -24.07
C GLU A 43 -4.35 -32.82 -25.03
N ALA A 44 -4.09 -34.11 -25.25
CA ALA A 44 -4.96 -34.96 -26.06
C ALA A 44 -6.37 -35.12 -25.44
N LEU A 45 -6.46 -35.25 -24.12
CA LEU A 45 -7.73 -35.30 -23.41
C LEU A 45 -8.50 -33.99 -23.56
N PHE A 46 -7.87 -32.83 -23.34
CA PHE A 46 -8.51 -31.53 -23.54
C PHE A 46 -8.96 -31.32 -24.99
N SER A 47 -8.15 -31.70 -25.97
CA SER A 47 -8.54 -31.66 -27.38
C SER A 47 -9.77 -32.53 -27.66
N SER A 48 -9.89 -33.69 -27.01
CA SER A 48 -11.08 -34.54 -27.14
C SER A 48 -12.34 -33.88 -26.54
N LEU A 49 -12.20 -33.17 -25.42
CA LEU A 49 -13.29 -32.43 -24.79
C LEU A 49 -13.72 -31.23 -25.65
N ASP A 50 -12.79 -30.56 -26.30
CA ASP A 50 -13.06 -29.43 -27.19
C ASP A 50 -13.84 -29.86 -28.46
N THR A 51 -13.79 -31.16 -28.82
CA THR A 51 -14.63 -31.72 -29.90
C THR A 51 -16.07 -31.99 -29.50
N LEU A 52 -16.43 -31.83 -28.22
CA LEU A 52 -17.80 -32.03 -27.77
C LEU A 52 -18.74 -31.00 -28.42
N PRO A 53 -19.96 -31.41 -28.81
CA PRO A 53 -20.91 -30.48 -29.39
C PRO A 53 -21.31 -29.42 -28.37
N GLU A 54 -21.26 -28.16 -28.77
CA GLU A 54 -21.81 -27.06 -27.98
C GLU A 54 -23.30 -27.30 -27.75
N LEU A 55 -23.71 -27.38 -26.48
CA LEU A 55 -25.10 -27.51 -26.13
C LEU A 55 -25.75 -26.12 -26.20
N PRO A 56 -26.76 -25.89 -27.06
CA PRO A 56 -27.44 -24.62 -27.09
C PRO A 56 -28.14 -24.40 -25.74
N LEU A 57 -27.88 -23.25 -25.12
CA LEU A 57 -28.60 -22.85 -23.91
C LEU A 57 -30.07 -22.65 -24.28
N GLY A 58 -30.99 -23.28 -23.52
CA GLY A 58 -32.44 -23.19 -23.77
C GLY A 58 -33.05 -21.80 -23.53
N ARG A 59 -32.25 -20.84 -23.06
CA ARG A 59 -32.60 -19.43 -22.89
C ARG A 59 -31.37 -18.58 -23.16
N ASP A 60 -31.59 -17.39 -23.72
CA ASP A 60 -30.54 -16.39 -23.87
C ASP A 60 -30.21 -15.76 -22.51
N LEU A 61 -29.00 -16.00 -22.02
CA LEU A 61 -28.48 -15.43 -20.78
C LEU A 61 -27.68 -14.14 -21.02
N SER A 62 -27.32 -13.83 -22.27
CA SER A 62 -26.43 -12.71 -22.59
C SER A 62 -27.04 -11.39 -22.15
N ALA A 63 -28.33 -11.17 -22.42
CA ALA A 63 -29.05 -9.97 -22.04
C ALA A 63 -29.09 -9.78 -20.50
N ALA A 64 -29.31 -10.86 -19.75
CA ALA A 64 -29.36 -10.80 -18.29
C ALA A 64 -27.98 -10.51 -17.68
N VAL A 65 -26.93 -11.16 -18.20
CA VAL A 65 -25.55 -10.97 -17.73
C VAL A 65 -25.03 -9.58 -18.08
N VAL A 66 -25.27 -9.10 -19.30
CA VAL A 66 -24.88 -7.73 -19.69
C VAL A 66 -25.62 -6.69 -18.87
N ALA A 67 -26.89 -6.91 -18.55
CA ALA A 67 -27.65 -6.01 -17.68
C ALA A 67 -27.12 -6.00 -16.24
N GLU A 68 -26.67 -7.14 -15.71
CA GLU A 68 -26.11 -7.23 -14.36
C GLU A 68 -24.72 -6.58 -14.28
N ILE A 69 -23.83 -6.90 -15.23
CA ILE A 69 -22.50 -6.28 -15.35
C ILE A 69 -22.62 -4.76 -15.54
N GLY A 70 -23.60 -4.33 -16.35
CA GLY A 70 -23.91 -2.92 -16.54
C GLY A 70 -24.40 -2.24 -15.25
N GLN A 71 -25.11 -2.94 -14.38
CA GLN A 71 -25.58 -2.42 -13.09
C GLN A 71 -24.44 -2.29 -12.07
N GLU A 72 -23.52 -3.26 -12.01
CA GLU A 72 -22.32 -3.16 -11.16
C GLU A 72 -21.41 -1.99 -11.60
N MET A 73 -21.23 -1.79 -12.91
CA MET A 73 -20.49 -0.63 -13.42
C MET A 73 -21.26 0.69 -13.30
N ALA A 74 -22.59 0.64 -13.31
CA ALA A 74 -23.45 1.81 -13.14
C ALA A 74 -23.71 2.18 -11.67
N VAL A 75 -22.98 1.58 -10.71
CA VAL A 75 -22.79 2.18 -9.39
C VAL A 75 -22.01 3.48 -9.58
N SER A 76 -22.75 4.49 -10.03
CA SER A 76 -22.32 5.85 -10.20
C SER A 76 -21.73 6.32 -8.88
N THR A 77 -20.44 6.63 -8.90
CA THR A 77 -19.72 7.41 -7.89
C THR A 77 -20.23 8.86 -7.86
N SER A 78 -21.55 9.04 -7.80
CA SER A 78 -22.14 10.33 -7.47
C SER A 78 -21.89 10.54 -5.98
N LEU A 79 -20.83 11.26 -5.66
CA LEU A 79 -20.57 11.70 -4.30
C LEU A 79 -21.80 12.46 -3.81
N PRO A 80 -22.39 12.07 -2.65
CA PRO A 80 -23.53 12.74 -2.06
C PRO A 80 -23.35 14.26 -2.03
N ARG A 81 -24.39 15.04 -2.34
CA ARG A 81 -24.33 16.52 -2.38
C ARG A 81 -23.77 17.16 -1.10
N TRP A 82 -23.92 16.52 0.06
CA TRP A 82 -23.34 17.00 1.33
C TRP A 82 -21.82 16.86 1.38
N LEU A 83 -21.25 15.82 0.75
CA LEU A 83 -19.80 15.64 0.59
C LEU A 83 -19.19 16.73 -0.31
N TRP A 84 -19.91 17.16 -1.36
CA TRP A 84 -19.51 18.33 -2.14
C TRP A 84 -19.44 19.61 -1.29
N GLY A 85 -20.40 19.81 -0.38
CA GLY A 85 -20.36 20.93 0.57
C GLY A 85 -19.16 20.85 1.52
N LEU A 86 -18.81 19.65 1.97
CA LEU A 86 -17.62 19.39 2.81
C LEU A 86 -16.32 19.64 2.07
N LEU A 87 -16.20 19.17 0.82
CA LEU A 87 -15.04 19.41 -0.03
C LEU A 87 -14.87 20.91 -0.34
N LEU A 88 -15.97 21.61 -0.61
CA LEU A 88 -15.93 23.06 -0.81
C LEU A 88 -15.50 23.79 0.47
N GLY A 89 -16.03 23.37 1.62
CA GLY A 89 -15.64 23.89 2.93
C GLY A 89 -14.15 23.64 3.23
N GLN A 90 -13.66 22.44 2.97
CA GLN A 90 -12.24 22.09 3.12
C GLN A 90 -11.36 22.92 2.19
N ALA A 91 -11.75 23.10 0.92
CA ALA A 91 -11.00 23.91 -0.03
C ALA A 91 -10.94 25.38 0.42
N LEU A 92 -12.04 25.94 0.93
CA LEU A 92 -12.08 27.31 1.46
C LEU A 92 -11.22 27.48 2.72
N ILE A 93 -11.28 26.52 3.64
CA ILE A 93 -10.45 26.50 4.85
C ILE A 93 -8.97 26.37 4.46
N ALA A 94 -8.65 25.49 3.52
CA ALA A 94 -7.30 25.33 3.00
C ALA A 94 -6.80 26.62 2.36
N LEU A 95 -7.64 27.32 1.57
CA LEU A 95 -7.27 28.60 0.96
C LEU A 95 -7.02 29.68 2.01
N LEU A 96 -7.85 29.75 3.06
CA LEU A 96 -7.70 30.69 4.17
C LEU A 96 -6.41 30.42 4.96
N LEU A 97 -6.14 29.16 5.29
CA LEU A 97 -4.90 28.75 5.95
C LEU A 97 -3.69 29.01 5.06
N LEU A 98 -3.79 28.68 3.77
CA LEU A 98 -2.71 28.92 2.82
C LEU A 98 -2.43 30.41 2.71
N GLY A 99 -3.45 31.27 2.61
CA GLY A 99 -3.28 32.71 2.63
C GLY A 99 -2.67 33.26 3.92
N ASN A 100 -3.03 32.68 5.07
CA ASN A 100 -2.48 33.06 6.38
C ASN A 100 -1.00 32.66 6.53
N VAL A 101 -0.63 31.49 6.01
CA VAL A 101 0.73 30.95 6.08
C VAL A 101 1.57 31.37 4.85
N TRP A 102 0.96 31.96 3.82
CA TRP A 102 1.60 32.29 2.55
C TRP A 102 2.80 33.20 2.70
N THR A 103 2.69 34.22 3.55
CA THR A 103 3.78 35.16 3.83
C THR A 103 4.93 34.47 4.55
N SER A 104 4.62 33.66 5.57
CA SER A 104 5.62 32.82 6.26
C SER A 104 6.26 31.79 5.33
N LEU A 105 5.51 31.28 4.34
CA LEU A 105 6.01 30.35 3.32
C LEU A 105 6.97 31.06 2.36
N LEU A 106 6.66 32.29 1.94
CA LEU A 106 7.54 33.09 1.09
C LEU A 106 8.80 33.55 1.82
N ASP A 107 8.68 33.93 3.09
CA ASP A 107 9.83 34.25 3.96
C ASP A 107 10.69 33.00 4.21
N TRP A 108 10.07 31.84 4.40
CA TRP A 108 10.78 30.56 4.45
C TRP A 108 11.36 30.17 3.10
N LEU A 109 10.79 30.53 1.95
CA LEU A 109 11.40 30.22 0.66
C LEU A 109 12.63 31.11 0.39
N GLY A 110 12.58 32.37 0.81
CA GLY A 110 13.66 33.34 0.66
C GLY A 110 14.80 33.18 1.67
N ASN A 111 14.45 32.92 2.94
CA ASN A 111 15.41 32.78 4.05
C ASN A 111 15.49 31.33 4.56
N GLY A 112 14.96 30.37 3.81
CA GLY A 112 14.81 28.97 4.23
C GLY A 112 16.10 28.29 4.56
N ARG A 113 17.20 28.74 3.96
CA ARG A 113 18.53 28.25 4.31
C ARG A 113 18.90 28.65 5.73
N ASP A 114 18.70 29.92 6.11
CA ASP A 114 19.04 30.43 7.44
C ASP A 114 18.06 29.92 8.50
N ILE A 115 16.77 29.86 8.18
CA ILE A 115 15.73 29.31 9.05
C ILE A 115 15.92 27.80 9.24
N ALA A 116 16.26 27.04 8.20
CA ALA A 116 16.54 25.61 8.32
C ALA A 116 17.82 25.36 9.10
N THR A 117 18.88 26.17 8.94
CA THR A 117 20.09 26.02 9.74
C THR A 117 19.89 26.40 11.21
N ASP A 118 19.15 27.47 11.50
CA ASP A 118 18.82 27.88 12.87
C ASP A 118 17.89 26.86 13.54
N TRP A 119 16.88 26.37 12.82
CA TRP A 119 16.00 25.31 13.28
C TRP A 119 16.78 24.01 13.51
N PHE A 120 17.64 23.60 12.59
CA PHE A 120 18.46 22.39 12.73
C PHE A 120 19.47 22.50 13.88
N ALA A 121 20.11 23.66 14.07
CA ALA A 121 21.04 23.90 15.17
C ALA A 121 20.31 23.89 16.53
N THR A 122 19.17 24.57 16.64
CA THR A 122 18.33 24.60 17.85
C THR A 122 17.74 23.21 18.13
N PHE A 123 17.31 22.51 17.08
CA PHE A 123 16.77 21.16 17.15
C PHE A 123 17.82 20.16 17.63
N GLN A 124 19.01 20.13 17.01
CA GLN A 124 20.10 19.21 17.37
C GLN A 124 20.55 19.41 18.84
N LEU A 125 20.68 20.65 19.29
CA LEU A 125 21.13 20.94 20.66
C LEU A 125 20.06 20.61 21.71
N SER A 126 18.80 20.94 21.46
CA SER A 126 17.71 20.70 22.41
C SER A 126 17.28 19.22 22.46
N THR A 127 17.24 18.52 21.33
CA THR A 127 16.93 17.08 21.31
C THR A 127 18.00 16.25 22.00
N LEU A 128 19.29 16.53 21.76
CA LEU A 128 20.37 15.76 22.39
C LEU A 128 20.41 16.00 23.90
N ALA A 129 20.11 17.23 24.35
CA ALA A 129 19.99 17.54 25.77
C ALA A 129 18.80 16.80 26.40
N TRP A 130 17.62 16.88 25.78
CA TRP A 130 16.43 16.18 26.25
C TRP A 130 16.58 14.65 26.23
N LEU A 131 17.14 14.07 25.15
CA LEU A 131 17.42 12.64 25.04
C LEU A 131 18.40 12.17 26.12
N ARG A 132 19.44 12.98 26.41
CA ARG A 132 20.39 12.69 27.48
C ARG A 132 19.69 12.68 28.84
N GLU A 133 18.87 13.69 29.15
CA GLU A 133 18.14 13.77 30.42
C GLU A 133 17.10 12.65 30.56
N PHE A 134 16.36 12.37 29.50
CA PHE A 134 15.42 11.25 29.41
C PHE A 134 16.13 9.91 29.64
N TRP A 135 17.29 9.70 28.99
CA TRP A 135 18.08 8.48 29.18
C TRP A 135 18.62 8.34 30.61
N VAL A 136 19.00 9.45 31.25
CA VAL A 136 19.40 9.46 32.66
C VAL A 136 18.22 9.08 33.57
N GLN A 137 17.01 9.60 33.30
CA GLN A 137 15.81 9.22 34.06
C GLN A 137 15.44 7.75 33.86
N ILE A 138 15.55 7.21 32.64
CA ILE A 138 15.33 5.79 32.36
C ILE A 138 16.36 4.92 33.08
N THR A 139 17.64 5.28 33.00
CA THR A 139 18.71 4.51 33.66
C THR A 139 18.63 4.58 35.19
N ALA A 140 18.10 5.67 35.76
CA ALA A 140 17.84 5.81 37.19
C ALA A 140 16.80 4.80 37.73
N VAL A 141 15.82 4.37 36.92
CA VAL A 141 14.86 3.31 37.29
C VAL A 141 15.54 1.98 37.58
N TRP A 142 16.63 1.70 36.88
CA TRP A 142 17.43 0.49 37.09
C TRP A 142 18.31 0.57 38.35
N GLN A 143 18.57 1.77 38.86
CA GLN A 143 19.36 2.01 40.08
C GLN A 143 18.48 2.10 41.34
N GLN A 144 17.25 2.61 41.21
CA GLN A 144 16.27 2.66 42.29
C GLN A 144 14.88 2.29 41.72
N PRO A 145 14.17 1.30 42.28
CA PRO A 145 12.87 0.83 41.79
C PRO A 145 11.72 1.77 42.21
N ASN A 146 11.93 3.07 42.05
CA ASN A 146 10.93 4.10 42.24
C ASN A 146 10.41 4.50 40.87
N LEU A 147 9.09 4.58 40.69
CA LEU A 147 8.49 5.00 39.43
C LEU A 147 8.84 6.48 39.18
N PRO A 148 9.61 6.82 38.14
CA PRO A 148 9.87 8.21 37.80
C PRO A 148 8.57 8.84 37.29
N ASN A 149 8.34 10.11 37.63
CA ASN A 149 7.26 10.88 37.03
C ASN A 149 7.69 11.30 35.62
N LEU A 150 7.28 10.52 34.61
CA LEU A 150 7.56 10.81 33.21
C LEU A 150 6.61 11.91 32.70
N SER A 151 6.95 13.16 32.95
CA SER A 151 6.28 14.30 32.34
C SER A 151 6.87 14.57 30.95
N ILE A 152 6.06 14.33 29.91
CA ILE A 152 6.39 14.65 28.52
C ILE A 152 6.16 16.15 28.33
N ASP A 153 7.15 16.95 28.72
CA ASP A 153 7.18 18.39 28.44
C ASP A 153 8.11 18.61 27.23
N LEU A 154 7.54 18.47 26.04
CA LEU A 154 8.26 18.61 24.78
C LEU A 154 8.16 20.06 24.29
N PRO A 155 9.28 20.72 23.93
CA PRO A 155 9.25 22.01 23.27
C PRO A 155 8.41 21.95 21.98
N THR A 156 7.70 23.03 21.63
CA THR A 156 6.79 23.10 20.46
C THR A 156 7.45 22.64 19.15
N SER A 157 8.76 22.80 19.02
CA SER A 157 9.56 22.33 17.88
C SER A 157 9.61 20.80 17.72
N HIS A 158 9.48 20.04 18.80
CA HIS A 158 9.51 18.58 18.79
C HIS A 158 8.16 17.98 18.41
N TRP A 159 7.08 18.68 18.72
CA TRP A 159 5.73 18.32 18.25
C TRP A 159 5.65 18.36 16.72
N ALA A 160 6.27 19.35 16.07
CA ALA A 160 6.30 19.44 14.61
C ALA A 160 6.92 18.20 13.95
N LEU A 161 7.94 17.60 14.56
CA LEU A 161 8.53 16.35 14.06
C LEU A 161 7.67 15.13 14.33
N LEU A 162 7.04 15.01 15.50
CA LEU A 162 6.10 13.92 15.75
C LEU A 162 4.94 13.96 14.75
N PHE A 163 4.41 15.16 14.46
CA PHE A 163 3.41 15.33 13.42
C PHE A 163 3.96 15.03 12.02
N GLY A 164 5.17 15.47 11.69
CA GLY A 164 5.80 15.16 10.41
C GLY A 164 6.03 13.65 10.20
N LEU A 165 6.50 12.95 11.23
CA LEU A 165 6.72 11.50 11.22
C LEU A 165 5.38 10.75 11.17
N ALA A 166 4.38 11.17 11.96
CA ALA A 166 3.05 10.61 11.90
C ALA A 166 2.41 10.82 10.52
N LEU A 167 2.63 11.97 9.89
CA LEU A 167 2.13 12.28 8.55
C LEU A 167 2.84 11.45 7.47
N LEU A 168 4.15 11.20 7.60
CA LEU A 168 4.90 10.30 6.73
C LEU A 168 4.44 8.83 6.89
N VAL A 169 4.23 8.38 8.12
CA VAL A 169 3.69 7.03 8.40
C VAL A 169 2.28 6.90 7.85
N TRP A 170 1.45 7.94 8.01
CA TRP A 170 0.10 7.98 7.48
C TRP A 170 0.09 7.97 5.93
N LEU A 171 0.96 8.74 5.29
CA LEU A 171 1.14 8.73 3.83
C LEU A 171 1.66 7.39 3.31
N ALA A 172 2.62 6.78 4.01
CA ALA A 172 3.14 5.47 3.65
C ALA A 172 2.07 4.37 3.82
N GLY A 173 1.27 4.45 4.89
CA GLY A 173 0.15 3.55 5.14
C GLY A 173 -0.95 3.69 4.08
N ASN A 174 -1.36 4.91 3.75
CA ASN A 174 -2.33 5.16 2.68
C ASN A 174 -1.79 4.70 1.33
N ARG A 175 -0.52 4.94 1.02
CA ARG A 175 0.09 4.45 -0.22
C ARG A 175 0.02 2.93 -0.30
N LEU A 176 0.37 2.22 0.78
CA LEU A 176 0.26 0.76 0.86
C LEU A 176 -1.17 0.25 0.64
N LEU A 177 -2.18 0.98 1.15
CA LEU A 177 -3.59 0.66 0.96
C LEU A 177 -4.07 0.87 -0.49
N PHE A 178 -3.51 1.83 -1.22
CA PHE A 178 -3.91 2.14 -2.60
C PHE A 178 -3.05 1.50 -3.70
N THR A 179 -2.00 0.75 -3.33
CA THR A 179 -1.16 -0.02 -4.26
C THR A 179 -1.32 -1.54 -4.09
N ALA A 180 -2.34 -1.97 -3.34
CA ALA A 180 -2.66 -3.38 -3.13
C ALA A 180 -3.67 -3.95 -4.14
N ASP A 181 -3.95 -3.21 -5.22
CA ASP A 181 -4.69 -3.68 -6.40
C ASP A 181 -3.74 -4.04 -7.53
#